data_AF-A0A9D5GXI8-F1
#
_entry.id   AF-A0A9D5GXI8-F1
#
_cell.length_a   1.000
_cell.length_b   1.000
_cell.length_c   1.000
_cell.angle_alpha   90.00
_cell.angle_beta   90.00
_cell.angle_gamma   90.00
#
_symmetry.space_group_name_H-M   'P 1'
#
loop_
_entity.id
_entity.type
_entity.pdbx_description
1 polymer ?
#
loop_
_entity_poly.entity_id
_entity_poly.type
_entity_poly.pdbx_seq_one_letter_code
_entity_poly.pdbx_strand_id
1 'polypeptide(L)'
;QTYLMPLQQRKNQLKPIPTKTNQVKFFTTLAPPLAAAFLLFSPICVTPVSSAQTLDILRGASLFRQTCIGCHDAGGNIIQPGSTLYTKDLQRNGVDTEEEIYRITYYGKGRMP
;
A
#
# COMPACT_ATOMS: atom_id res chain seq x y z
N GLN A 1 -38.67 24.48 -10.17
CA GLN A 1 -38.49 24.45 -11.63
C GLN A 1 -36.98 24.34 -11.90
N THR A 2 -36.37 23.16 -11.84
CA THR A 2 -36.22 22.14 -12.89
C THR A 2 -35.33 22.53 -14.10
N TYR A 3 -34.51 21.55 -14.50
CA TYR A 3 -33.78 21.33 -15.77
C TYR A 3 -32.34 21.88 -15.87
N LEU A 4 -31.31 21.03 -15.82
CA LEU A 4 -30.74 20.09 -16.82
C LEU A 4 -29.68 20.76 -17.73
N MET A 5 -28.46 20.24 -17.71
CA MET A 5 -27.47 20.42 -18.79
C MET A 5 -27.90 19.67 -20.05
N PRO A 6 -27.44 20.02 -21.28
CA PRO A 6 -26.28 19.32 -21.83
C PRO A 6 -25.39 20.04 -22.88
N LEU A 7 -24.12 19.61 -22.88
CA LEU A 7 -23.19 19.29 -23.98
C LEU A 7 -23.48 19.78 -25.41
N GLN A 8 -22.54 20.55 -25.99
CA GLN A 8 -22.24 20.48 -27.43
C GLN A 8 -20.87 21.09 -27.79
N GLN A 9 -19.91 20.30 -28.30
CA GLN A 9 -18.93 20.84 -29.26
C GLN A 9 -18.32 19.77 -30.18
N ARG A 10 -18.43 20.07 -31.48
CA ARG A 10 -17.98 19.32 -32.66
C ARG A 10 -16.46 19.18 -32.76
N LYS A 11 -16.01 18.15 -33.49
CA LYS A 11 -15.09 18.23 -34.66
C LYS A 11 -14.98 16.82 -35.26
N ASN A 12 -15.68 16.57 -36.36
CA ASN A 12 -15.15 16.55 -37.73
C ASN A 12 -14.22 15.37 -38.07
N GLN A 13 -14.82 14.43 -38.79
CA GLN A 13 -14.31 13.80 -40.03
C GLN A 13 -13.01 12.99 -39.95
N LEU A 14 -13.18 11.67 -39.79
CA LEU A 14 -12.36 10.73 -40.54
C LEU A 14 -13.28 9.65 -41.13
N LYS A 15 -13.46 9.69 -42.45
CA LYS A 15 -14.22 8.71 -43.22
C LYS A 15 -13.46 7.37 -43.25
N PRO A 16 -14.09 6.22 -42.93
CA PRO A 16 -13.51 4.92 -43.23
C PRO A 16 -13.71 4.58 -44.72
N ILE A 17 -12.61 4.26 -45.40
CA ILE A 17 -12.57 3.70 -46.76
C ILE A 17 -12.98 2.22 -46.69
N PRO A 18 -13.82 1.71 -47.62
CA PRO A 18 -14.26 0.32 -47.59
C PRO A 18 -13.15 -0.57 -48.15
N THR A 19 -12.66 -1.55 -47.38
CA THR A 19 -11.68 -2.52 -47.87
C THR A 19 -12.20 -3.95 -47.67
N LYS A 20 -12.79 -4.44 -48.77
CA LYS A 20 -12.95 -5.82 -49.23
C LYS A 20 -12.55 -6.92 -48.24
N THR A 21 -13.57 -7.56 -47.67
CA THR A 21 -13.50 -8.81 -46.92
C THR A 21 -12.93 -9.93 -47.80
N ASN A 22 -11.70 -10.35 -47.53
CA ASN A 22 -11.16 -11.59 -48.07
C ASN A 22 -11.34 -12.68 -47.02
N GLN A 23 -12.23 -13.62 -47.33
CA GLN A 23 -12.48 -14.82 -46.55
C GLN A 23 -11.21 -15.68 -46.49
N VAL A 24 -10.55 -15.70 -45.35
CA VAL A 24 -9.64 -16.79 -44.98
C VAL A 24 -10.29 -17.58 -43.86
N LYS A 25 -11.18 -18.51 -44.25
CA LYS A 25 -11.68 -19.56 -43.37
C LYS A 25 -10.66 -20.70 -43.30
N PHE A 26 -9.47 -20.46 -42.76
CA PHE A 26 -8.56 -21.55 -42.44
C PHE A 26 -7.78 -21.17 -41.18
N PHE A 27 -7.54 -22.15 -40.33
CA PHE A 27 -6.96 -22.07 -38.97
C PHE A 27 -7.93 -21.79 -37.81
N THR A 28 -9.13 -22.38 -37.87
CA THR A 28 -9.90 -22.71 -36.65
C THR A 28 -9.72 -24.18 -36.29
N THR A 29 -8.48 -24.64 -36.12
CA THR A 29 -8.21 -25.92 -35.45
C THR A 29 -6.74 -25.90 -34.99
N LEU A 30 -6.54 -26.18 -33.71
CA LEU A 30 -5.27 -26.52 -33.06
C LEU A 30 -4.43 -25.36 -32.45
N ALA A 31 -4.87 -24.86 -31.28
CA ALA A 31 -4.00 -24.71 -30.10
C ALA A 31 -4.85 -24.45 -28.84
N PRO A 32 -4.90 -25.41 -27.88
CA PRO A 32 -5.62 -25.33 -26.61
C PRO A 32 -4.76 -24.56 -25.54
N PRO A 33 -5.11 -24.62 -24.26
CA PRO A 33 -5.35 -23.52 -23.31
C PRO A 33 -4.07 -22.81 -22.79
N LEU A 34 -3.38 -22.00 -23.58
CA LEU A 34 -2.10 -21.40 -23.15
C LEU A 34 -2.21 -20.01 -22.48
N ALA A 35 -3.36 -19.34 -22.55
CA ALA A 35 -3.52 -18.03 -21.90
C ALA A 35 -3.62 -18.11 -20.36
N ALA A 36 -4.06 -19.24 -19.80
CA ALA A 36 -4.15 -19.44 -18.35
C ALA A 36 -2.80 -19.80 -17.70
N ALA A 37 -1.86 -20.35 -18.48
CA ALA A 37 -0.55 -20.78 -17.98
C ALA A 37 0.37 -19.61 -17.62
N PHE A 38 0.19 -18.43 -18.24
CA PHE A 38 1.01 -17.24 -17.92
C PHE A 38 0.75 -16.65 -16.53
N LEU A 39 -0.44 -16.87 -15.95
CA LEU A 39 -0.73 -16.47 -14.56
C LEU A 39 -0.18 -17.47 -13.53
N LEU A 40 0.11 -18.71 -13.94
CA LEU A 40 0.73 -19.75 -13.09
C LEU A 40 2.26 -19.66 -13.06
N PHE A 41 2.88 -19.06 -14.07
CA PHE A 41 4.33 -18.86 -14.16
C PHE A 41 4.77 -17.42 -13.94
N SER A 42 3.92 -16.55 -13.37
CA SER A 42 4.40 -15.26 -12.89
C SER A 42 5.30 -15.53 -11.69
N PRO A 43 6.61 -15.21 -11.74
CA PRO A 43 7.44 -15.28 -10.56
C PRO A 43 6.92 -14.21 -9.62
N ILE A 44 6.12 -14.63 -8.63
CA ILE A 44 5.83 -13.80 -7.48
C ILE A 44 7.21 -13.46 -6.92
N CYS A 45 7.65 -12.21 -7.09
CA CYS A 45 8.83 -11.69 -6.46
C CYS A 45 8.58 -11.67 -4.94
N VAL A 46 8.67 -12.84 -4.31
CA VAL A 46 8.88 -12.94 -2.87
C VAL A 46 10.29 -12.41 -2.65
N THR A 47 10.38 -11.12 -2.34
CA THR A 47 11.59 -10.56 -1.76
C THR A 47 11.87 -11.37 -0.50
N PRO A 48 12.99 -12.11 -0.41
CA PRO A 48 13.30 -12.83 0.81
C PRO A 48 13.54 -11.79 1.90
N VAL A 49 12.58 -11.65 2.82
CA VAL A 49 12.82 -10.96 4.09
C VAL A 49 13.91 -11.75 4.79
N SER A 50 15.04 -11.09 5.04
CA SER A 50 16.19 -11.73 5.70
C SER A 50 15.75 -12.31 7.04
N SER A 51 16.13 -13.56 7.33
CA SER A 51 15.80 -14.23 8.60
C SER A 51 16.26 -13.43 9.82
N ALA A 52 17.34 -12.66 9.70
CA ALA A 52 17.82 -11.76 10.74
C ALA A 52 16.79 -10.66 11.09
N GLN A 53 16.15 -10.04 10.08
CA GLN A 53 15.15 -9.00 10.29
C GLN A 53 13.92 -9.53 11.05
N THR A 54 13.51 -10.77 10.77
CA THR A 54 12.41 -11.42 11.48
C THR A 54 12.74 -11.63 12.96
N LEU A 55 13.97 -12.04 13.30
CA LEU A 55 14.37 -12.22 14.70
C LEU A 55 14.39 -10.90 15.47
N ASP A 56 14.87 -9.82 14.86
CA ASP A 56 14.90 -8.51 15.50
C ASP A 56 13.50 -7.94 15.71
N ILE A 57 12.58 -8.14 14.76
CA ILE A 57 11.16 -7.75 14.93
C ILE A 57 10.53 -8.50 16.12
N LEU A 58 10.75 -9.81 16.24
CA LEU A 58 10.21 -10.60 17.35
C LEU A 58 10.79 -10.17 18.69
N ARG A 59 12.10 -9.91 18.74
CA ARG A 59 12.78 -9.38 19.94
C ARG A 59 12.23 -8.01 20.31
N GLY A 60 12.13 -7.09 19.35
CA GLY A 60 11.58 -5.75 19.55
C GLY A 60 10.13 -5.78 20.04
N ALA A 61 9.30 -6.66 19.46
CA ALA A 61 7.91 -6.83 19.88
C ALA A 61 7.80 -7.38 21.32
N SER A 62 8.67 -8.32 21.71
CA SER A 62 8.72 -8.82 23.08
C SER A 62 9.11 -7.72 24.07
N LEU A 63 10.16 -6.92 23.76
CA LEU A 63 10.59 -5.81 24.60
C LEU A 63 9.49 -4.77 24.74
N PHE A 64 8.88 -4.35 23.62
CA PHE A 64 7.78 -3.40 23.61
C PHE A 64 6.60 -3.85 24.50
N ARG A 65 6.25 -5.13 24.46
CA ARG A 65 5.20 -5.71 25.32
C ARG A 65 5.57 -5.70 26.81
N GLN A 66 6.85 -5.75 27.15
CA GLN A 66 7.29 -5.75 28.55
C GLN A 66 7.38 -4.33 29.13
N THR A 67 7.75 -3.35 28.30
CA THR A 67 8.12 -2.01 28.80
C THR A 67 7.19 -0.89 28.36
N CYS A 68 6.60 -0.97 27.17
CA CYS A 68 5.91 0.17 26.55
C CYS A 68 4.38 0.01 26.54
N ILE A 69 3.89 -1.22 26.44
CA ILE A 69 2.46 -1.52 26.19
C ILE A 69 1.54 -0.97 27.27
N GLY A 70 2.02 -0.84 28.51
CA GLY A 70 1.22 -0.31 29.63
C GLY A 70 0.69 1.09 29.36
N CYS A 71 1.40 1.90 28.57
CA CYS A 71 0.94 3.21 28.13
C CYS A 71 0.56 3.25 26.64
N HIS A 72 1.26 2.48 25.80
CA HIS A 72 1.18 2.53 24.34
C HIS A 72 0.56 1.29 23.69
N ASP A 73 -0.48 0.72 24.30
CA ASP A 73 -1.18 -0.42 23.76
C ASP A 73 -1.73 -0.16 22.35
N ALA A 74 -1.57 -1.13 21.45
CA ALA A 74 -1.90 -1.05 20.02
C ALA A 74 -1.38 0.22 19.30
N GLY A 75 -0.30 0.83 19.83
CA GLY A 75 0.27 2.09 19.32
C GLY A 75 -0.43 3.35 19.82
N GLY A 76 -1.42 3.25 20.72
CA GLY A 76 -2.10 4.37 21.34
C GLY A 76 -1.27 5.12 22.38
N ASN A 77 -1.94 5.90 23.22
CA ASN A 77 -1.36 6.50 24.43
C ASN A 77 -2.49 6.77 25.44
N ILE A 78 -2.63 5.92 26.46
CA ILE A 78 -3.70 6.04 27.47
C ILE A 78 -3.50 7.25 28.39
N ILE A 79 -2.26 7.72 28.50
CA ILE A 79 -1.87 8.80 29.40
C ILE A 79 -2.15 10.14 28.72
N GLN A 80 -1.75 10.31 27.45
CA GLN A 80 -1.82 11.57 26.70
C GLN A 80 -2.39 11.39 25.28
N PRO A 81 -3.67 11.75 25.06
CA PRO A 81 -4.25 11.81 23.73
C PRO A 81 -3.45 12.74 22.80
N GLY A 82 -3.28 12.32 21.54
CA GLY A 82 -2.51 13.08 20.54
C GLY A 82 -0.98 12.93 20.64
N SER A 83 -0.49 12.06 21.53
CA SER A 83 0.90 11.62 21.60
C SER A 83 0.99 10.10 21.43
N THR A 84 0.23 9.56 20.47
CA THR A 84 0.26 8.14 20.11
C THR A 84 1.48 7.80 19.25
N LEU A 85 1.71 6.51 19.03
CA LEU A 85 2.74 5.99 18.12
C LEU A 85 2.23 5.84 16.68
N TYR A 86 1.02 6.33 16.36
CA TYR A 86 0.56 6.41 14.99
C TYR A 86 1.35 7.48 14.22
N THR A 87 1.67 7.20 12.96
CA THR A 87 2.47 8.08 12.09
C THR A 87 1.96 9.52 12.07
N LYS A 88 0.63 9.73 12.06
CA LYS A 88 0.02 11.07 12.09
C LYS A 88 0.41 11.88 13.33
N ASP A 89 0.49 11.23 14.49
CA ASP A 89 0.85 11.89 15.74
C ASP A 89 2.36 12.09 15.83
N LEU A 90 3.16 11.11 15.41
CA LEU A 90 4.62 11.23 15.36
C LEU A 90 5.04 12.42 14.46
N GLN A 91 4.47 12.51 13.26
CA GLN A 91 4.71 13.61 12.32
C GLN A 91 4.27 14.96 12.87
N ARG A 92 3.04 15.04 13.42
CA ARG A 92 2.53 16.28 14.03
C ARG A 92 3.42 16.77 15.16
N ASN A 93 4.01 15.84 15.92
CA ASN A 93 4.87 16.13 17.05
C ASN A 93 6.36 16.25 16.69
N GLY A 94 6.72 16.05 15.41
CA GLY A 94 8.09 16.18 14.90
C GLY A 94 9.04 15.08 15.37
N VAL A 95 8.54 13.86 15.56
CA VAL A 95 9.28 12.73 16.17
C VAL A 95 9.13 11.43 15.38
N ASP A 96 8.93 11.52 14.06
CA ASP A 96 8.74 10.36 13.17
C ASP A 96 10.02 9.78 12.59
N THR A 97 11.19 10.14 13.14
CA THR A 97 12.48 9.52 12.80
C THR A 97 12.96 8.60 13.91
N GLU A 98 13.82 7.65 13.55
CA GLU A 98 14.40 6.70 14.50
C GLU A 98 15.18 7.40 15.61
N GLU A 99 15.95 8.44 15.26
CA GLU A 99 16.78 9.20 16.20
C GLU A 99 15.92 9.96 17.23
N GLU A 100 14.78 10.49 16.78
CA GLU A 100 13.83 11.20 17.64
C GLU A 100 13.10 10.25 18.58
N ILE A 101 12.66 9.10 18.08
CA ILE A 101 12.05 8.03 18.89
C ILE A 101 13.05 7.53 19.92
N TYR A 102 14.31 7.29 19.52
CA TYR A 102 15.39 6.90 20.43
C TYR A 102 15.59 7.96 21.51
N ARG A 103 15.70 9.24 21.13
CA ARG A 103 15.91 10.35 22.08
C ARG A 103 14.79 10.44 23.12
N ILE A 104 13.53 10.36 22.70
CA ILE A 104 12.38 10.42 23.62
C ILE A 104 12.31 9.18 24.51
N THR A 105 12.60 8.00 23.97
CA THR A 105 12.62 6.76 24.75
C THR A 105 13.75 6.76 25.79
N TYR A 106 14.88 7.39 25.47
CA TYR A 106 16.04 7.44 26.35
C TYR A 106 15.93 8.50 27.45
N TYR A 107 15.47 9.70 27.11
CA TYR A 107 15.42 10.84 28.05
C TYR A 107 14.04 11.10 28.66
N GLY A 108 13.00 10.41 28.17
CA GLY A 108 11.62 10.72 28.52
C GLY A 108 11.12 12.03 27.90
N LYS A 109 9.82 12.28 28.02
CA LYS A 109 9.19 13.56 27.65
C LYS A 109 7.88 13.75 28.41
N GLY A 110 7.83 14.79 29.24
CA GLY A 110 6.63 15.12 30.01
C GLY A 110 6.28 14.03 31.01
N ARG A 111 5.16 13.32 30.77
CA ARG A 111 4.71 12.21 31.64
C ARG A 111 5.26 10.85 31.25
N MET A 112 5.92 10.74 30.09
CA MET A 112 6.65 9.54 29.71
C MET A 112 8.02 9.57 30.41
N PRO A 113 8.34 8.55 31.23
CA PRO A 113 9.61 8.48 31.94
C PRO A 113 10.80 8.25 31.02
#